data_AF-A0A958DXS5-F1
#
_entry.id   AF-A0A958DXS5-F1
#
_cell.length_a   1.000
_cell.length_b   1.000
_cell.length_c   1.000
_cell.angle_alpha   90.00
_cell.angle_beta   90.00
_cell.angle_gamma   90.00
#
_symmetry.space_group_name_H-M   'P 1'
#
loop_
_entity.id
_entity.type
_entity.pdbx_description
1 polymer ?
#
loop_
_entity_poly.entity_id
_entity_poly.type
_entity_poly.pdbx_seq_one_letter_code
_entity_poly.pdbx_strand_id
1 'polypeptide(L)'
;NNTNSLRATYNRAVTLPGNNSLNLDIIGQQTDFPGGFSLIGRGRGARDGYSFSNASLANGQFLASGTLPIPGIWGSGLPYQPGVPNTTYIPLAAPYALLYEGLLAQFTANPNSILSQLAQAGINVDVSTAQLLLTLLDYNPNRSGRPALPVTTINQNRRATTVLTATPVDVKPLANTITETIELGYKGIISNKLLFAVDGYYTKKKDFIGPLLLETPLVVWGRNAQGGSLLDSELAAALAEAISNNPVLLGALQSQSLTPQQVAGLLVALASEDLNALPVGVVQPNENAVPGELMLTYRNFGQVEYWGVDVTMQYLFNEKLSF
;
A
#
# COMPACT_ATOMS: atom_id res chain seq x y z
N ASN A 1 -64.84 21.17 -16.58
CA ASN A 1 -64.53 19.92 -15.86
C ASN A 1 -63.04 19.91 -15.56
N ASN A 2 -62.65 19.76 -14.30
CA ASN A 2 -61.26 19.57 -13.93
C ASN A 2 -61.04 18.08 -13.67
N THR A 3 -60.01 17.50 -14.26
CA THR A 3 -59.67 16.09 -14.09
C THR A 3 -58.30 16.02 -13.43
N ASN A 4 -58.21 15.27 -12.33
CA ASN A 4 -56.99 15.14 -11.53
C ASN A 4 -56.70 13.65 -11.30
N SER A 5 -55.42 13.30 -11.26
CA SER A 5 -54.94 11.96 -10.92
C SER A 5 -53.71 12.05 -10.02
N LEU A 6 -53.68 11.19 -9.01
CA LEU A 6 -52.52 10.97 -8.14
C LEU A 6 -51.95 9.58 -8.42
N ARG A 7 -50.62 9.48 -8.42
CA ARG A 7 -49.87 8.23 -8.54
C ARG A 7 -48.87 8.13 -7.40
N ALA A 8 -48.78 6.95 -6.80
CA ALA A 8 -47.69 6.58 -5.91
C ALA A 8 -47.13 5.25 -6.38
N THR A 9 -45.80 5.16 -6.52
CA THR A 9 -45.12 3.93 -6.92
C THR A 9 -43.98 3.64 -5.95
N TYR A 10 -43.79 2.35 -5.66
CA TYR A 10 -42.63 1.83 -4.98
C TYR A 10 -41.98 0.79 -5.87
N ASN A 11 -40.70 0.99 -6.19
CA ASN A 11 -39.91 0.06 -6.95
C ASN A 11 -38.71 -0.41 -6.13
N ARG A 12 -38.47 -1.72 -6.11
CA ARG A 12 -37.29 -2.33 -5.51
C ARG A 12 -36.60 -3.21 -6.54
N ALA A 13 -35.41 -2.78 -6.96
CA ALA A 13 -34.55 -3.53 -7.86
C ALA A 13 -33.37 -4.14 -7.10
N VAL A 14 -33.01 -5.37 -7.47
CA VAL A 14 -31.84 -6.07 -6.95
C VAL A 14 -30.91 -6.36 -8.12
N THR A 15 -29.66 -5.90 -8.03
CA THR A 15 -28.62 -6.19 -9.01
C THR A 15 -27.61 -7.13 -8.38
N LEU A 16 -27.42 -8.29 -9.01
CA LEU A 16 -26.41 -9.26 -8.59
C LEU A 16 -25.01 -8.77 -8.98
N PRO A 17 -23.96 -9.11 -8.20
CA PRO A 17 -22.59 -8.91 -8.64
C PRO A 17 -22.33 -9.56 -10.01
N GLY A 18 -21.61 -8.85 -10.87
CA GLY A 18 -21.21 -9.38 -12.18
C GLY A 18 -20.22 -10.52 -12.04
N ASN A 19 -20.12 -11.38 -13.07
CA ASN A 19 -19.20 -12.52 -13.07
C ASN A 19 -17.74 -12.09 -12.82
N ASN A 20 -17.31 -10.99 -13.42
CA ASN A 20 -15.97 -10.43 -13.18
C ASN A 20 -15.81 -9.98 -11.72
N SER A 21 -16.80 -9.32 -11.11
CA SER A 21 -16.69 -8.88 -9.71
C SER A 21 -16.55 -10.06 -8.74
N LEU A 22 -17.13 -11.21 -9.08
CA LEU A 22 -17.08 -12.43 -8.25
C LEU A 22 -15.83 -13.27 -8.51
N ASN A 23 -15.45 -13.46 -9.77
CA ASN A 23 -14.48 -14.49 -10.18
C ASN A 23 -13.31 -13.95 -10.99
N LEU A 24 -13.05 -12.64 -10.99
CA LEU A 24 -11.86 -12.07 -11.64
C LEU A 24 -10.60 -12.78 -11.10
N ASP A 25 -9.70 -13.15 -12.01
CA ASP A 25 -8.36 -13.62 -11.68
C ASP A 25 -7.43 -13.28 -12.84
N ILE A 26 -6.95 -12.03 -12.86
CA ILE A 26 -6.13 -11.50 -13.95
C ILE A 26 -4.91 -10.80 -13.38
N ILE A 27 -3.73 -11.17 -13.86
CA ILE A 27 -2.50 -10.42 -13.62
C ILE A 27 -2.56 -9.15 -14.48
N GLY A 28 -2.66 -7.99 -13.84
CA GLY A 28 -2.63 -6.69 -14.51
C GLY A 28 -1.21 -6.15 -14.70
N GLN A 29 -0.31 -6.49 -13.78
CA GLN A 29 1.09 -6.09 -13.83
C GLN A 29 1.95 -7.18 -13.19
N GLN A 30 3.12 -7.42 -13.77
CA GLN A 30 4.16 -8.22 -13.15
C GLN A 30 5.47 -7.48 -13.32
N THR A 31 6.21 -7.29 -12.23
CA THR A 31 7.57 -6.74 -12.26
C THR A 31 8.50 -7.79 -11.71
N ASP A 32 9.42 -8.26 -12.54
CA ASP A 32 10.43 -9.23 -12.15
C ASP A 32 11.68 -8.52 -11.65
N PHE A 33 12.25 -9.05 -10.57
CA PHE A 33 13.43 -8.51 -9.90
C PHE A 33 14.60 -9.51 -9.97
N PRO A 34 15.85 -9.03 -9.88
CA PRO A 34 17.02 -9.90 -9.76
C PRO A 34 16.89 -10.89 -8.60
N GLY A 35 17.51 -12.05 -8.75
CA GLY A 35 17.33 -13.16 -7.82
C GLY A 35 16.09 -14.00 -8.17
N GLY A 36 15.18 -13.49 -9.01
CA GLY A 36 14.09 -14.21 -9.66
C GLY A 36 12.69 -13.78 -9.21
N PHE A 37 12.56 -13.13 -8.06
CA PHE A 37 11.29 -12.72 -7.46
C PHE A 37 10.43 -11.85 -8.39
N SER A 38 9.11 -12.01 -8.33
CA SER A 38 8.14 -11.21 -9.10
C SER A 38 7.13 -10.54 -8.19
N LEU A 39 6.98 -9.22 -8.30
CA LEU A 39 5.83 -8.51 -7.72
C LEU A 39 4.68 -8.57 -8.70
N ILE A 40 3.57 -9.16 -8.29
CA ILE A 40 2.41 -9.39 -9.14
C ILE A 40 1.27 -8.49 -8.68
N GLY A 41 0.87 -7.54 -9.51
CA GLY A 41 -0.39 -6.82 -9.39
C GLY A 41 -1.50 -7.64 -10.04
N ARG A 42 -2.43 -8.16 -9.22
CA ARG A 42 -3.50 -9.03 -9.70
C ARG A 42 -4.87 -8.52 -9.29
N GLY A 43 -5.78 -8.45 -10.25
CA GLY A 43 -7.19 -8.26 -9.98
C GLY A 43 -7.83 -9.58 -9.57
N ARG A 44 -8.49 -9.59 -8.41
CA ARG A 44 -9.25 -10.74 -7.92
C ARG A 44 -10.71 -10.40 -7.65
N GLY A 45 -11.60 -11.34 -7.93
CA GLY A 45 -13.01 -11.24 -7.57
C GLY A 45 -13.24 -11.57 -6.10
N ALA A 46 -14.21 -10.91 -5.46
CA ALA A 46 -14.48 -11.04 -4.03
C ALA A 46 -15.72 -11.90 -3.76
N ARG A 47 -15.84 -13.05 -4.42
CA ARG A 47 -16.97 -13.98 -4.21
C ARG A 47 -17.09 -14.41 -2.75
N ASP A 48 -15.99 -14.88 -2.18
CA ASP A 48 -15.94 -15.42 -0.81
C ASP A 48 -15.31 -14.44 0.19
N GLY A 49 -14.91 -13.26 -0.29
CA GLY A 49 -14.18 -12.27 0.49
C GLY A 49 -12.71 -12.66 0.71
N TYR A 50 -12.03 -11.86 1.53
CA TYR A 50 -10.64 -12.04 1.91
C TYR A 50 -10.48 -11.74 3.40
N SER A 51 -9.87 -12.67 4.13
CA SER A 51 -9.60 -12.53 5.55
C SER A 51 -8.11 -12.37 5.81
N PHE A 52 -7.77 -11.43 6.69
CA PHE A 52 -6.40 -11.19 7.15
C PHE A 52 -6.20 -11.70 8.58
N SER A 53 -7.08 -12.58 9.05
CA SER A 53 -7.13 -13.04 10.45
C SER A 53 -5.87 -13.80 10.88
N ASN A 54 -5.19 -14.53 9.98
CA ASN A 54 -3.91 -15.17 10.32
C ASN A 54 -2.76 -14.18 10.42
N ALA A 55 -2.94 -12.94 9.95
CA ALA A 55 -1.98 -11.90 10.24
C ALA A 55 -1.98 -11.60 11.74
N SER A 56 -3.12 -11.54 12.42
CA SER A 56 -3.18 -11.08 13.81
C SER A 56 -2.53 -12.05 14.82
N LEU A 57 -1.47 -11.61 15.48
CA LEU A 57 -0.83 -12.26 16.64
C LEU A 57 -1.38 -11.70 17.95
N ALA A 58 -1.28 -12.49 19.03
CA ALA A 58 -1.85 -12.21 20.36
C ALA A 58 -1.45 -10.87 21.01
N ASN A 59 -0.43 -10.18 20.47
CA ASN A 59 0.10 -8.92 21.02
C ASN A 59 -0.15 -7.72 20.10
N GLY A 60 -1.09 -7.82 19.15
CA GLY A 60 -1.27 -6.78 18.12
C GLY A 60 -0.07 -6.72 17.18
N GLN A 61 0.44 -7.86 16.74
CA GLN A 61 1.45 -7.92 15.67
C GLN A 61 0.81 -8.58 14.46
N PHE A 62 1.26 -8.27 13.25
CA PHE A 62 0.72 -8.89 12.02
C PHE A 62 1.76 -9.78 11.33
N LEU A 63 1.38 -11.01 10.96
CA LEU A 63 2.16 -11.85 10.05
C LEU A 63 2.05 -11.24 8.65
N ALA A 64 3.18 -10.77 8.14
CA ALA A 64 3.32 -10.39 6.74
C ALA A 64 3.54 -11.64 5.89
N SER A 65 3.26 -11.58 4.60
CA SER A 65 3.53 -12.67 3.67
C SER A 65 4.01 -12.07 2.36
N GLY A 66 5.31 -11.87 2.27
CA GLY A 66 5.94 -11.24 1.12
C GLY A 66 6.51 -9.90 1.51
N THR A 67 7.83 -9.79 1.40
CA THR A 67 8.52 -8.51 1.45
C THR A 67 8.47 -7.90 0.05
N LEU A 68 8.07 -6.64 -0.06
CA LEU A 68 8.15 -5.86 -1.30
C LEU A 68 9.61 -5.82 -1.78
N PRO A 69 9.86 -5.53 -3.08
CA PRO A 69 11.12 -5.80 -3.74
C PRO A 69 12.29 -5.14 -3.03
N ILE A 70 12.97 -5.96 -2.26
CA ILE A 70 14.36 -5.79 -1.95
C ILE A 70 15.05 -7.06 -2.48
N PRO A 71 16.09 -6.96 -3.34
CA PRO A 71 16.66 -8.09 -4.04
C PRO A 71 16.98 -9.32 -3.19
N GLY A 72 16.21 -10.38 -3.43
CA GLY A 72 16.45 -11.75 -3.00
C GLY A 72 15.67 -12.18 -1.77
N ILE A 73 14.52 -12.85 -1.95
CA ILE A 73 14.21 -14.14 -1.30
C ILE A 73 12.86 -14.68 -1.81
N TRP A 74 12.90 -15.98 -2.13
CA TRP A 74 11.82 -16.79 -2.66
C TRP A 74 11.33 -17.83 -1.63
N GLY A 75 10.09 -18.30 -1.79
CA GLY A 75 9.86 -19.75 -1.85
C GLY A 75 9.45 -20.50 -0.57
N SER A 76 9.03 -19.85 0.52
CA SER A 76 8.30 -20.55 1.60
C SER A 76 7.49 -19.56 2.45
N GLY A 77 6.27 -19.95 2.82
CA GLY A 77 5.40 -19.15 3.70
C GLY A 77 6.02 -18.99 5.09
N LEU A 78 5.81 -17.82 5.74
CA LEU A 78 6.29 -17.55 7.10
C LEU A 78 5.54 -18.45 8.10
N PRO A 79 6.17 -19.49 8.71
CA PRO A 79 5.52 -20.29 9.72
C PRO A 79 5.78 -19.66 11.07
N TYR A 80 4.73 -19.08 11.65
CA TYR A 80 4.69 -18.83 13.08
C TYR A 80 4.62 -20.16 13.84
N GLN A 81 5.73 -20.59 14.45
CA GLN A 81 5.77 -21.68 15.44
C GLN A 81 6.47 -21.23 16.72
N PRO A 82 5.84 -21.35 17.90
CA PRO A 82 6.53 -21.12 19.16
C PRO A 82 7.61 -22.21 19.37
N GLY A 83 8.88 -21.82 19.44
CA GLY A 83 9.93 -22.64 20.06
C GLY A 83 11.07 -23.18 19.19
N VAL A 84 11.19 -22.88 17.89
CA VAL A 84 12.35 -23.31 17.07
C VAL A 84 12.86 -22.18 16.15
N PRO A 85 14.17 -21.90 16.10
CA PRO A 85 14.73 -20.79 15.33
C PRO A 85 15.00 -21.16 13.86
N ASN A 86 14.15 -20.68 12.94
CA ASN A 86 14.44 -20.66 11.49
C ASN A 86 14.51 -19.20 11.04
N THR A 87 15.72 -18.66 10.86
CA THR A 87 15.97 -17.24 10.56
C THR A 87 15.59 -16.93 9.12
N THR A 88 14.41 -16.34 8.91
CA THR A 88 14.04 -15.73 7.61
C THR A 88 14.60 -14.32 7.59
N TYR A 89 14.90 -13.80 6.41
CA TYR A 89 15.96 -12.83 6.22
C TYR A 89 15.43 -11.70 5.31
N ILE A 90 15.39 -10.42 5.73
CA ILE A 90 14.96 -9.29 4.88
C ILE A 90 16.15 -8.91 3.99
N PRO A 91 16.09 -9.07 2.66
CA PRO A 91 17.13 -8.56 1.77
C PRO A 91 17.23 -7.04 1.93
N LEU A 92 18.44 -6.48 1.78
CA LEU A 92 18.70 -5.07 2.13
C LEU A 92 18.96 -4.14 0.95
N ALA A 93 19.00 -4.66 -0.27
CA ALA A 93 19.39 -3.91 -1.46
C ALA A 93 18.54 -2.65 -1.83
N ALA A 94 17.27 -2.51 -1.43
CA ALA A 94 16.44 -1.33 -1.73
C ALA A 94 16.51 -0.28 -0.60
N PRO A 95 16.49 -0.66 0.70
CA PRO A 95 16.95 0.21 1.77
C PRO A 95 18.36 0.74 1.50
N TYR A 96 19.26 -0.10 0.96
CA TYR A 96 20.59 0.33 0.53
C TYR A 96 20.58 1.27 -0.66
N ALA A 97 19.80 0.99 -1.71
CA ALA A 97 19.69 1.89 -2.85
C ALA A 97 19.14 3.26 -2.42
N LEU A 98 18.14 3.29 -1.54
CA LEU A 98 17.59 4.55 -1.00
C LEU A 98 18.59 5.29 -0.11
N LEU A 99 19.25 4.58 0.80
CA LEU A 99 20.39 5.10 1.58
C LEU A 99 21.44 5.72 0.65
N TYR A 100 21.82 4.99 -0.40
CA TYR A 100 22.84 5.40 -1.35
C TYR A 100 22.42 6.61 -2.17
N GLU A 101 21.23 6.60 -2.77
CA GLU A 101 20.71 7.72 -3.57
C GLU A 101 20.53 8.98 -2.71
N GLY A 102 20.02 8.85 -1.48
CA GLY A 102 19.89 9.96 -0.53
C GLY A 102 21.26 10.54 -0.14
N LEU A 103 22.22 9.68 0.19
CA LEU A 103 23.58 10.11 0.52
C LEU A 103 24.32 10.68 -0.70
N LEU A 104 24.17 10.09 -1.88
CA LEU A 104 24.76 10.55 -3.13
C LEU A 104 24.24 11.93 -3.52
N ALA A 105 22.92 12.15 -3.41
CA ALA A 105 22.31 13.45 -3.67
C ALA A 105 22.88 14.53 -2.74
N GLN A 106 22.97 14.24 -1.44
CA GLN A 106 23.54 15.17 -0.46
C GLN A 106 25.04 15.41 -0.71
N PHE A 107 25.82 14.38 -1.04
CA PHE A 107 27.24 14.51 -1.37
C PHE A 107 27.48 15.33 -2.63
N THR A 108 26.66 15.13 -3.66
CA THR A 108 26.74 15.86 -4.93
C THR A 108 26.38 17.33 -4.74
N ALA A 109 25.41 17.62 -3.86
CA ALA A 109 25.00 18.99 -3.56
C ALA A 109 26.07 19.76 -2.77
N ASN A 110 26.64 19.17 -1.72
CA ASN A 110 27.74 19.76 -0.94
C ASN A 110 28.48 18.70 -0.11
N PRO A 111 29.68 18.24 -0.52
CA PRO A 111 30.45 17.25 0.24
C PRO A 111 30.75 17.70 1.68
N ASN A 112 30.93 19.01 1.90
CA ASN A 112 31.26 19.56 3.22
C ASN A 112 30.07 19.54 4.18
N SER A 113 28.81 19.50 3.70
CA SER A 113 27.65 19.42 4.60
C SER A 113 27.57 18.05 5.26
N ILE A 114 27.83 16.97 4.52
CA ILE A 114 27.90 15.63 5.10
C ILE A 114 29.08 15.54 6.06
N LEU A 115 30.26 16.02 5.70
CA LEU A 115 31.40 16.05 6.62
C LEU A 115 31.07 16.80 7.92
N SER A 116 30.34 17.91 7.83
CA SER A 116 29.90 18.66 9.03
C SER A 116 28.85 17.92 9.86
N GLN A 117 27.94 17.16 9.23
CA GLN A 117 26.98 16.30 9.93
C GLN A 117 27.68 15.10 10.59
N LEU A 118 28.63 14.47 9.89
CA LEU A 118 29.47 13.41 10.43
C LEU A 118 30.30 13.93 11.62
N ALA A 119 30.88 15.13 11.52
CA ALA A 119 31.62 15.76 12.61
C ALA A 119 30.71 16.09 13.82
N GLN A 120 29.47 16.50 13.59
CA GLN A 120 28.47 16.69 14.66
C GLN A 120 28.09 15.39 15.37
N ALA A 121 28.16 14.26 14.66
CA ALA A 121 28.02 12.92 15.23
C ALA A 121 29.32 12.37 15.86
N GLY A 122 30.37 13.19 15.96
CA GLY A 122 31.67 12.81 16.54
C GLY A 122 32.56 12.00 15.59
N ILE A 123 32.22 11.93 14.30
CA ILE A 123 32.95 11.20 13.26
C ILE A 123 33.67 12.20 12.36
N ASN A 124 34.98 12.35 12.55
CA ASN A 124 35.81 13.14 11.67
C ASN A 124 36.38 12.22 10.58
N VAL A 125 35.81 12.29 9.38
CA VAL A 125 36.36 11.64 8.18
C VAL A 125 36.85 12.67 7.19
N ASP A 126 37.89 12.35 6.43
CA ASP A 126 38.30 13.17 5.29
C ASP A 126 37.40 12.94 4.05
N VAL A 127 37.47 13.87 3.09
CA VAL A 127 36.67 13.83 1.85
C VAL A 127 36.87 12.50 1.09
N SER A 128 38.10 12.00 1.05
CA SER A 128 38.46 10.73 0.38
C SER A 128 37.78 9.52 1.01
N THR A 129 37.71 9.47 2.34
CA THR A 129 37.08 8.39 3.10
C THR A 129 35.56 8.45 2.96
N ALA A 130 35.01 9.66 2.96
CA ALA A 130 33.61 9.91 2.66
C ALA A 130 33.22 9.42 1.23
N GLN A 131 34.08 9.65 0.24
CA GLN A 131 33.90 9.14 -1.13
C GLN A 131 34.09 7.63 -1.26
N LEU A 132 34.98 7.03 -0.47
CA LEU A 132 35.11 5.57 -0.35
C LEU A 132 33.85 4.95 0.24
N LEU A 133 33.28 5.57 1.29
CA LEU A 133 32.00 5.14 1.89
C LEU A 133 30.86 5.17 0.87
N LEU A 134 30.73 6.25 0.10
CA LEU A 134 29.77 6.35 -1.01
C LEU A 134 29.98 5.27 -2.08
N THR A 135 31.22 5.09 -2.53
CA THR A 135 31.57 4.13 -3.59
C THR A 135 31.27 2.68 -3.18
N LEU A 136 31.22 2.41 -1.87
CA LEU A 136 30.88 1.11 -1.31
C LEU A 136 29.39 0.94 -1.03
N LEU A 137 28.68 2.03 -0.78
CA LEU A 137 27.22 2.07 -0.72
C LEU A 137 26.57 2.04 -2.11
N ASP A 138 27.33 2.31 -3.18
CA ASP A 138 26.95 2.13 -4.59
C ASP A 138 26.70 0.65 -4.90
N TYR A 139 25.59 0.13 -4.40
CA TYR A 139 25.07 -1.19 -4.69
C TYR A 139 24.63 -1.21 -6.16
N ASN A 140 25.52 -1.64 -7.05
CA ASN A 140 25.18 -1.95 -8.42
C ASN A 140 25.42 -3.44 -8.69
N PRO A 141 24.38 -4.30 -8.55
CA PRO A 141 24.50 -5.74 -8.80
C PRO A 141 24.82 -6.07 -10.27
N ASN A 142 24.80 -5.07 -11.17
CA ASN A 142 25.07 -5.21 -12.60
C ASN A 142 26.44 -4.64 -13.04
N ARG A 143 27.27 -4.11 -12.13
CA ARG A 143 28.63 -3.62 -12.46
C ARG A 143 29.69 -4.67 -12.11
N SER A 144 30.24 -5.30 -13.14
CA SER A 144 31.36 -6.23 -13.02
C SER A 144 32.59 -5.57 -12.37
N GLY A 145 33.23 -6.22 -11.40
CA GLY A 145 34.56 -5.85 -10.91
C GLY A 145 34.63 -5.05 -9.60
N ARG A 146 33.54 -4.87 -8.85
CA ARG A 146 33.59 -4.31 -7.48
C ARG A 146 33.24 -5.38 -6.44
N PRO A 147 33.93 -5.43 -5.29
CA PRO A 147 33.56 -6.34 -4.21
C PRO A 147 32.17 -5.93 -3.69
N ALA A 148 31.17 -6.75 -3.98
CA ALA A 148 29.84 -6.59 -3.41
C ALA A 148 29.96 -6.66 -1.88
N LEU A 149 29.36 -5.71 -1.16
CA LEU A 149 29.10 -5.91 0.26
C LEU A 149 28.14 -7.12 0.35
N PRO A 150 28.56 -8.25 0.95
CA PRO A 150 27.70 -9.41 1.12
C PRO A 150 26.76 -9.11 2.29
N VAL A 151 25.81 -8.20 2.09
CA VAL A 151 24.79 -7.98 3.10
C VAL A 151 23.69 -8.98 2.86
N THR A 152 23.96 -10.20 3.27
CA THR A 152 22.96 -11.24 3.32
C THR A 152 22.16 -11.01 4.59
N THR A 153 21.20 -10.09 4.49
CA THR A 153 19.87 -10.17 5.10
C THR A 153 19.68 -9.91 6.61
N ILE A 154 18.52 -9.36 7.00
CA ILE A 154 18.12 -9.11 8.41
C ILE A 154 17.23 -10.23 8.97
N ASN A 155 17.52 -10.73 10.17
CA ASN A 155 16.77 -11.82 10.81
C ASN A 155 15.35 -11.42 11.30
N GLN A 156 14.31 -11.93 10.64
CA GLN A 156 12.89 -11.70 10.91
C GLN A 156 12.35 -12.35 12.20
N ASN A 157 13.14 -13.18 12.91
CA ASN A 157 12.69 -13.76 14.18
C ASN A 157 12.72 -12.76 15.34
N ARG A 158 13.27 -11.56 15.14
CA ARG A 158 13.28 -10.50 16.13
C ARG A 158 12.05 -9.62 15.94
N ARG A 159 11.17 -9.68 16.93
CA ARG A 159 9.89 -8.96 16.92
C ARG A 159 10.14 -7.47 17.10
N ALA A 160 9.83 -6.69 16.07
CA ALA A 160 9.60 -5.26 16.25
C ALA A 160 8.34 -5.03 17.10
N THR A 161 8.48 -4.49 18.32
CA THR A 161 7.34 -4.02 19.12
C THR A 161 6.92 -2.66 18.58
N THR A 162 6.17 -2.65 17.48
CA THR A 162 5.59 -1.41 16.94
C THR A 162 4.18 -1.20 17.46
N VAL A 163 3.76 0.06 17.52
CA VAL A 163 2.35 0.43 17.72
C VAL A 163 1.64 0.20 16.39
N LEU A 164 0.58 -0.60 16.40
CA LEU A 164 -0.27 -0.76 15.23
C LEU A 164 -0.95 0.57 14.92
N THR A 165 -0.65 1.16 13.77
CA THR A 165 -1.39 2.31 13.26
C THR A 165 -2.68 1.89 12.55
N ALA A 166 -2.77 0.66 12.04
CA ALA A 166 -4.00 0.09 11.51
C ALA A 166 -3.99 -1.45 11.52
N THR A 167 -5.11 -2.06 11.91
CA THR A 167 -5.39 -3.49 11.72
C THR A 167 -5.90 -3.71 10.29
N PRO A 168 -5.37 -4.68 9.53
CA PRO A 168 -5.95 -5.10 8.26
C PRO A 168 -7.46 -5.33 8.37
N VAL A 169 -8.22 -4.80 7.42
CA VAL A 169 -9.67 -4.93 7.39
C VAL A 169 -10.05 -5.93 6.30
N ASP A 170 -10.70 -7.01 6.73
CA ASP A 170 -11.22 -8.03 5.83
C ASP A 170 -12.06 -7.42 4.68
N VAL A 171 -11.92 -8.03 3.51
CA VAL A 171 -12.80 -7.78 2.37
C VAL A 171 -13.98 -8.73 2.53
N LYS A 172 -15.19 -8.20 2.68
CA LYS A 172 -16.38 -9.04 2.77
C LYS A 172 -16.74 -9.62 1.40
N PRO A 173 -17.38 -10.80 1.35
CA PRO A 173 -18.05 -11.29 0.15
C PRO A 173 -18.95 -10.22 -0.48
N LEU A 174 -19.01 -10.18 -1.81
CA LEU A 174 -19.88 -9.22 -2.50
C LEU A 174 -21.36 -9.51 -2.26
N ALA A 175 -22.08 -8.52 -1.76
CA ALA A 175 -23.52 -8.49 -1.63
C ALA A 175 -24.20 -7.93 -2.89
N ASN A 176 -25.50 -8.20 -3.00
CA ASN A 176 -26.34 -7.64 -4.06
C ASN A 176 -26.60 -6.16 -3.83
N THR A 177 -26.52 -5.36 -4.88
CA THR A 177 -26.91 -3.95 -4.84
C THR A 177 -28.43 -3.84 -4.82
N ILE A 178 -28.97 -3.12 -3.83
CA ILE A 178 -30.41 -2.88 -3.70
C ILE A 178 -30.70 -1.42 -4.05
N THR A 179 -31.63 -1.18 -4.98
CA THR A 179 -32.12 0.16 -5.32
C THR A 179 -33.61 0.24 -5.04
N GLU A 180 -34.00 1.10 -4.11
CA GLU A 180 -35.38 1.33 -3.70
C GLU A 180 -35.77 2.75 -4.11
N THR A 181 -36.87 2.91 -4.84
CA THR A 181 -37.37 4.22 -5.28
C THR A 181 -38.83 4.36 -4.91
N ILE A 182 -39.17 5.48 -4.28
CA ILE A 182 -40.55 5.93 -4.06
C ILE A 182 -40.78 7.12 -4.97
N GLU A 183 -41.84 7.09 -5.77
CA GLU A 183 -42.25 8.22 -6.61
C GLU A 183 -43.68 8.62 -6.29
N LEU A 184 -43.92 9.92 -6.24
CA LEU A 184 -45.23 10.53 -6.02
C LEU A 184 -45.49 11.51 -7.16
N GLY A 185 -46.54 11.23 -7.93
CA GLY A 185 -46.93 12.00 -9.09
C GLY A 185 -48.32 12.59 -8.95
N TYR A 186 -48.48 13.84 -9.34
CA TYR A 186 -49.77 14.50 -9.49
C TYR A 186 -49.91 15.00 -10.93
N LYS A 187 -51.07 14.79 -11.54
CA LYS A 187 -51.42 15.34 -12.85
C LYS A 187 -52.82 15.95 -12.81
N GLY A 188 -52.95 17.18 -13.28
CA GLY A 188 -54.19 17.93 -13.32
C GLY A 188 -54.43 18.57 -14.69
N ILE A 189 -55.70 18.64 -15.09
CA ILE A 189 -56.16 19.41 -16.24
C ILE A 189 -57.15 20.46 -15.74
N ILE A 190 -56.83 21.73 -15.97
CA ILE A 190 -57.65 22.88 -15.60
C ILE A 190 -58.32 23.45 -16.85
N SER A 191 -59.65 23.57 -16.79
CA SER A 191 -60.47 24.19 -17.86
C SER A 191 -60.25 23.62 -19.25
N ASN A 192 -59.86 22.34 -19.37
CA ASN A 192 -59.49 21.65 -20.61
C ASN A 192 -58.37 22.34 -21.43
N LYS A 193 -57.66 23.32 -20.85
CA LYS A 193 -56.66 24.14 -21.57
C LYS A 193 -55.27 24.07 -20.95
N LEU A 194 -55.17 23.85 -19.65
CA LEU A 194 -53.90 23.79 -18.95
C LEU A 194 -53.72 22.40 -18.35
N LEU A 195 -52.74 21.65 -18.84
CA LEU A 195 -52.27 20.43 -18.22
C LEU A 195 -51.03 20.77 -17.41
N PHE A 196 -50.99 20.32 -16.16
CA PHE A 196 -49.78 20.35 -15.35
C PHE A 196 -49.57 19.00 -14.68
N ALA A 197 -48.31 18.60 -14.59
CA ALA A 197 -47.89 17.40 -13.88
C ALA A 197 -46.64 17.72 -13.04
N VAL A 198 -46.57 17.12 -11.86
CA VAL A 198 -45.44 17.20 -10.95
C VAL A 198 -45.16 15.79 -10.44
N ASP A 199 -43.94 15.31 -10.64
CA ASP A 199 -43.49 14.00 -10.20
C ASP A 199 -42.25 14.16 -9.34
N GLY A 200 -42.36 13.82 -8.05
CA GLY A 200 -41.23 13.76 -7.13
C GLY A 200 -40.78 12.32 -6.93
N TYR A 201 -39.47 12.08 -6.88
CA TYR A 201 -38.92 10.78 -6.56
C TYR A 201 -37.84 10.86 -5.49
N TYR A 202 -37.72 9.79 -4.71
CA TYR A 202 -36.66 9.56 -3.74
C TYR A 202 -36.12 8.16 -3.94
N THR A 203 -34.82 8.05 -4.22
CA THR A 203 -34.13 6.79 -4.47
C THR A 203 -33.03 6.56 -3.44
N LYS A 204 -32.97 5.32 -2.95
CA LYS A 204 -31.95 4.81 -2.04
C LYS A 204 -31.23 3.64 -2.69
N LYS A 205 -29.93 3.74 -2.87
CA LYS A 205 -29.07 2.68 -3.42
C LYS A 205 -28.08 2.21 -2.36
N LYS A 206 -28.11 0.92 -2.01
CA LYS A 206 -27.24 0.28 -1.01
C LYS A 206 -26.34 -0.76 -1.64
N ASP A 207 -25.19 -0.99 -1.02
CA ASP A 207 -24.27 -2.08 -1.35
C ASP A 207 -23.88 -2.06 -2.84
N PHE A 208 -23.64 -0.88 -3.39
CA PHE A 208 -23.20 -0.76 -4.78
C PHE A 208 -21.75 -1.20 -4.90
N ILE A 209 -21.44 -1.98 -5.93
CA ILE A 209 -20.08 -2.47 -6.17
C ILE A 209 -19.25 -1.33 -6.75
N GLY A 210 -18.14 -1.02 -6.09
CA GLY A 210 -17.21 0.02 -6.53
C GLY A 210 -16.21 -0.47 -7.58
N PRO A 211 -15.21 0.36 -7.92
CA PRO A 211 -14.14 -0.05 -8.82
C PRO A 211 -13.20 -1.07 -8.15
N LEU A 212 -12.34 -1.67 -8.96
CA LEU A 212 -11.24 -2.50 -8.49
C LEU A 212 -10.19 -1.61 -7.79
N LEU A 213 -9.90 -1.85 -6.52
CA LEU A 213 -8.94 -1.07 -5.72
C LEU A 213 -7.91 -1.99 -5.07
N LEU A 214 -6.71 -1.47 -4.78
CA LEU A 214 -5.68 -2.19 -4.02
C LEU A 214 -6.17 -2.40 -2.58
N GLU A 215 -6.25 -3.66 -2.17
CA GLU A 215 -6.76 -4.04 -0.84
C GLU A 215 -5.72 -4.79 0.00
N THR A 216 -4.61 -5.21 -0.60
CA THR A 216 -3.48 -5.79 0.13
C THR A 216 -2.85 -4.73 1.05
N PRO A 217 -2.87 -4.91 2.38
CA PRO A 217 -2.19 -4.01 3.29
C PRO A 217 -0.68 -4.06 3.10
N LEU A 218 -0.03 -2.90 3.22
CA LEU A 218 1.43 -2.79 3.17
C LEU A 218 2.02 -2.80 4.58
N VAL A 219 3.13 -3.50 4.73
CA VAL A 219 4.01 -3.37 5.89
C VAL A 219 5.08 -2.36 5.54
N VAL A 220 5.19 -1.33 6.37
CA VAL A 220 6.16 -0.25 6.18
C VAL A 220 7.20 -0.26 7.30
N TRP A 221 8.37 0.29 7.00
CA TRP A 221 9.41 0.57 7.97
C TRP A 221 8.91 1.64 8.95
N GLY A 222 8.39 1.18 10.09
CA GLY A 222 7.81 2.03 11.11
C GLY A 222 8.86 2.47 12.14
N ARG A 223 8.84 3.75 12.50
CA ARG A 223 9.57 4.33 13.63
C ARG A 223 8.60 4.70 14.75
N ASN A 224 9.04 4.56 16.00
CA ASN A 224 8.26 5.00 17.15
C ASN A 224 8.31 6.53 17.32
N ALA A 225 7.54 7.07 18.26
CA ALA A 225 7.50 8.51 18.55
C ALA A 225 8.86 9.08 19.01
N GLN A 226 9.79 8.23 19.43
CA GLN A 226 11.17 8.58 19.81
C GLN A 226 12.15 8.44 18.63
N GLY A 227 11.65 8.18 17.42
CA GLY A 227 12.43 8.10 16.18
C GLY A 227 13.17 6.78 15.97
N GLY A 228 13.01 5.78 16.83
CA GLY A 228 13.70 4.49 16.71
C GLY A 228 12.87 3.41 16.01
N SER A 229 13.53 2.58 15.20
CA SER A 229 12.99 1.30 14.69
C SER A 229 13.89 0.13 15.08
N LEU A 230 13.31 -1.04 15.32
CA LEU A 230 14.10 -2.27 15.49
C LEU A 230 14.79 -2.67 14.18
N LEU A 231 14.19 -2.35 13.04
CA LEU A 231 14.81 -2.54 11.72
C LEU A 231 16.05 -1.64 11.53
N ASP A 232 16.13 -0.48 12.20
CA ASP A 232 17.31 0.40 12.14
C ASP A 232 18.54 -0.28 12.76
N SER A 233 18.34 -0.91 13.92
CA SER A 233 19.42 -1.61 14.62
C SER A 233 19.93 -2.82 13.84
N GLU A 234 19.04 -3.46 13.08
CA GLU A 234 19.36 -4.63 12.27
C GLU A 234 20.06 -4.24 10.96
N LEU A 235 19.62 -3.15 10.32
CA LEU A 235 20.32 -2.57 9.18
C LEU A 235 21.72 -2.10 9.57
N ALA A 236 21.88 -1.47 10.74
CA ALA A 236 23.17 -1.07 11.25
C ALA A 236 24.08 -2.28 11.54
N ALA A 237 23.55 -3.38 12.08
CA ALA A 237 24.33 -4.59 12.27
C ALA A 237 24.79 -5.21 10.94
N ALA A 238 23.90 -5.28 9.96
CA ALA A 238 24.18 -5.84 8.64
C ALA A 238 25.19 -4.97 7.87
N LEU A 239 25.09 -3.64 7.97
CA LEU A 239 26.08 -2.68 7.48
C LEU A 239 27.45 -2.88 8.13
N ALA A 240 27.49 -3.00 9.46
CA ALA A 240 28.75 -3.16 10.20
C ALA A 240 29.46 -4.46 9.82
N GLU A 241 28.72 -5.55 9.62
CA GLU A 241 29.25 -6.81 9.10
C GLU A 241 29.81 -6.65 7.69
N ALA A 242 29.07 -5.99 6.80
CA ALA A 242 29.52 -5.70 5.45
C ALA A 242 30.84 -4.91 5.42
N ILE A 243 30.92 -3.86 6.24
CA ILE A 243 32.12 -3.03 6.40
C ILE A 243 33.28 -3.88 6.91
N SER A 244 33.04 -4.73 7.91
CA SER A 244 34.06 -5.62 8.48
C SER A 244 34.59 -6.64 7.47
N ASN A 245 33.73 -7.11 6.56
CA ASN A 245 34.08 -8.04 5.49
C ASN A 245 34.74 -7.37 4.28
N ASN A 246 34.98 -6.06 4.32
CA ASN A 246 35.71 -5.32 3.29
C ASN A 246 37.05 -4.82 3.85
N PRO A 247 38.17 -5.53 3.59
CA PRO A 247 39.47 -5.21 4.18
C PRO A 247 39.99 -3.80 3.83
N VAL A 248 39.67 -3.31 2.64
CA VAL A 248 40.09 -1.96 2.19
C VAL A 248 39.36 -0.89 2.99
N LEU A 249 38.04 -1.03 3.14
CA LEU A 249 37.25 -0.09 3.93
C LEU A 249 37.61 -0.18 5.41
N LEU A 250 37.71 -1.38 5.94
CA LEU A 250 38.07 -1.60 7.34
C LEU A 250 39.41 -0.93 7.67
N GLY A 251 40.43 -1.09 6.80
CA GLY A 251 41.73 -0.43 6.97
C GLY A 251 41.64 1.09 6.91
N ALA A 252 40.86 1.65 5.96
CA ALA A 252 40.64 3.10 5.86
C ALA A 252 39.95 3.67 7.11
N LEU A 253 38.93 3.00 7.62
CA LEU A 253 38.21 3.41 8.84
C LEU A 253 39.08 3.30 10.10
N GLN A 254 39.84 2.21 10.22
CA GLN A 254 40.77 2.00 11.34
C GLN A 254 41.87 3.07 11.38
N SER A 255 42.36 3.54 10.22
CA SER A 255 43.34 4.64 10.15
C SER A 255 42.81 5.97 10.70
N GLN A 256 41.48 6.10 10.81
CA GLN A 256 40.78 7.26 11.38
C GLN A 256 40.16 6.94 12.76
N SER A 257 40.54 5.82 13.38
CA SER A 257 40.01 5.39 14.68
C SER A 257 38.50 5.17 14.71
N LEU A 258 37.89 4.80 13.56
CA LEU A 258 36.47 4.52 13.43
C LEU A 258 36.19 3.02 13.41
N THR A 259 35.16 2.60 14.14
CA THR A 259 34.68 1.21 14.12
C THR A 259 33.57 1.02 13.08
N PRO A 260 33.43 -0.20 12.52
CA PRO A 260 32.31 -0.53 11.63
C PRO A 260 30.94 -0.22 12.23
N GLN A 261 30.78 -0.44 13.54
CA GLN A 261 29.51 -0.21 14.26
C GLN A 261 29.18 1.28 14.35
N GLN A 262 30.17 2.14 14.62
CA GLN A 262 29.97 3.60 14.67
C GLN A 262 29.53 4.14 13.31
N VAL A 263 30.19 3.71 12.23
CA VAL A 263 29.86 4.13 10.87
C VAL A 263 28.47 3.62 10.45
N ALA A 264 28.18 2.35 10.71
CA ALA A 264 26.91 1.76 10.34
C ALA A 264 25.71 2.39 11.06
N GLY A 265 25.81 2.62 12.37
CA GLY A 265 24.75 3.29 13.14
C GLY A 265 24.46 4.70 12.63
N LEU A 266 25.50 5.42 12.21
CA LEU A 266 25.36 6.76 11.65
C LEU A 266 24.73 6.76 10.25
N LEU A 267 25.12 5.84 9.37
CA LEU A 267 24.50 5.71 8.04
C LEU A 267 22.98 5.51 8.13
N VAL A 268 22.54 4.66 9.07
CA VAL A 268 21.10 4.45 9.33
C VAL A 268 20.43 5.68 9.93
N ALA A 269 21.13 6.44 10.78
CA ALA A 269 20.62 7.69 11.32
C ALA A 269 20.46 8.76 10.23
N LEU A 270 21.40 8.85 9.27
CA LEU A 270 21.38 9.83 8.18
C LEU A 270 20.26 9.59 7.17
N ALA A 271 19.90 8.34 6.88
CA ALA A 271 18.75 8.03 6.02
C ALA A 271 17.47 7.74 6.81
N SER A 272 17.41 8.16 8.07
CA SER A 272 16.27 7.85 8.93
C SER A 272 14.94 8.35 8.39
N GLU A 273 14.96 9.52 7.73
CA GLU A 273 13.79 10.09 7.06
C GLU A 273 13.40 9.30 5.82
N ASP A 274 14.35 8.92 4.97
CA ASP A 274 14.11 8.16 3.73
C ASP A 274 13.61 6.73 4.01
N LEU A 275 14.06 6.14 5.12
CA LEU A 275 13.60 4.83 5.55
C LEU A 275 12.20 4.88 6.16
N ASN A 276 11.72 6.03 6.65
CA ASN A 276 10.42 6.09 7.30
C ASN A 276 9.28 5.84 6.30
N ALA A 277 8.34 4.97 6.67
CA ALA A 277 7.23 4.54 5.83
C ALA A 277 7.62 3.79 4.54
N LEU A 278 8.89 3.39 4.39
CA LEU A 278 9.34 2.56 3.27
C LEU A 278 8.56 1.23 3.25
N PRO A 279 7.83 0.89 2.17
CA PRO A 279 7.16 -0.40 2.09
C PRO A 279 8.17 -1.54 2.05
N VAL A 280 8.18 -2.36 3.09
CA VAL A 280 9.06 -3.52 3.24
C VAL A 280 8.31 -4.83 3.07
N GLY A 281 6.98 -4.80 2.97
CA GLY A 281 6.18 -6.00 2.78
C GLY A 281 4.71 -5.77 2.52
N VAL A 282 4.01 -6.88 2.39
CA VAL A 282 2.57 -6.97 2.21
C VAL A 282 2.00 -8.01 3.16
N VAL A 283 0.76 -7.80 3.58
CA VAL A 283 0.00 -8.78 4.34
C VAL A 283 -0.89 -9.54 3.35
N GLN A 284 -0.64 -10.83 3.13
CA GLN A 284 -1.53 -11.62 2.28
C GLN A 284 -2.80 -12.01 3.03
N PRO A 285 -3.94 -12.04 2.32
CA PRO A 285 -5.12 -12.68 2.84
C PRO A 285 -4.94 -14.21 2.86
N ASN A 286 -5.69 -14.88 3.71
CA ASN A 286 -5.65 -16.33 3.92
C ASN A 286 -6.01 -17.11 2.66
N GLU A 287 -6.85 -16.53 1.82
CA GLU A 287 -7.38 -17.13 0.61
C GLU A 287 -6.41 -16.99 -0.57
N ASN A 288 -5.29 -16.27 -0.40
CA ASN A 288 -4.27 -16.16 -1.43
C ASN A 288 -3.14 -17.18 -1.23
N ALA A 289 -2.99 -18.08 -2.20
CA ALA A 289 -1.93 -19.09 -2.22
C ALA A 289 -0.60 -18.57 -2.83
N VAL A 290 -0.59 -17.38 -3.44
CA VAL A 290 0.56 -16.82 -4.15
C VAL A 290 1.26 -15.76 -3.27
N PRO A 291 2.50 -16.00 -2.79
CA PRO A 291 3.25 -15.01 -2.02
C PRO A 291 3.59 -13.76 -2.86
N GLY A 292 3.65 -12.60 -2.22
CA GLY A 292 4.13 -11.36 -2.85
C GLY A 292 3.17 -10.74 -3.87
N GLU A 293 1.87 -11.05 -3.79
CA GLU A 293 0.85 -10.45 -4.63
C GLU A 293 0.31 -9.14 -4.03
N LEU A 294 0.19 -8.12 -4.89
CA LEU A 294 -0.65 -6.95 -4.67
C LEU A 294 -2.03 -7.23 -5.26
N MET A 295 -2.97 -7.56 -4.38
CA MET A 295 -4.33 -7.89 -4.74
C MET A 295 -5.15 -6.61 -4.85
N LEU A 296 -5.74 -6.42 -6.03
CA LEU A 296 -6.80 -5.46 -6.25
C LEU A 296 -8.14 -6.21 -6.28
N THR A 297 -9.15 -5.73 -5.57
CA THR A 297 -10.46 -6.38 -5.57
C THR A 297 -11.61 -5.38 -5.44
N TYR A 298 -12.83 -5.89 -5.54
CA TYR A 298 -14.07 -5.13 -5.46
C TYR A 298 -14.61 -5.14 -4.03
N ARG A 299 -15.27 -4.05 -3.62
CA ARG A 299 -16.06 -3.99 -2.39
C ARG A 299 -17.47 -3.47 -2.68
N ASN A 300 -18.43 -3.86 -1.85
CA ASN A 300 -19.67 -3.11 -1.72
C ASN A 300 -19.40 -1.82 -0.95
N PHE A 301 -20.00 -0.73 -1.41
CA PHE A 301 -19.90 0.57 -0.78
C PHE A 301 -21.27 1.04 -0.33
N GLY A 302 -21.28 1.47 0.94
CA GLY A 302 -22.20 2.41 1.56
C GLY A 302 -23.64 2.46 1.06
N GLN A 303 -24.17 3.67 1.08
CA GLN A 303 -25.54 3.98 0.76
C GLN A 303 -25.57 5.39 0.17
N VAL A 304 -26.18 5.53 -0.99
CA VAL A 304 -26.43 6.83 -1.60
C VAL A 304 -27.93 7.05 -1.69
N GLU A 305 -28.35 8.24 -1.29
CA GLU A 305 -29.73 8.68 -1.35
C GLU A 305 -29.78 9.92 -2.25
N TYR A 306 -30.73 9.94 -3.18
CA TYR A 306 -30.94 11.09 -4.08
C TYR A 306 -32.42 11.25 -4.37
N TRP A 307 -32.81 12.48 -4.63
CA TRP A 307 -34.19 12.83 -4.92
C TRP A 307 -34.23 13.83 -6.06
N GLY A 308 -35.39 13.94 -6.69
CA GLY A 308 -35.62 14.90 -7.74
C GLY A 308 -37.10 15.20 -7.90
N VAL A 309 -37.38 16.26 -8.63
CA VAL A 309 -38.74 16.66 -8.99
C VAL A 309 -38.72 17.02 -10.47
N ASP A 310 -39.65 16.43 -11.21
CA ASP A 310 -39.94 16.78 -12.59
C ASP A 310 -41.27 17.55 -12.64
N VAL A 311 -41.33 18.60 -13.46
CA VAL A 311 -42.50 19.46 -13.61
C VAL A 311 -42.78 19.67 -15.09
N THR A 312 -43.97 19.28 -15.53
CA THR A 312 -44.45 19.48 -16.88
C THR A 312 -45.64 20.44 -16.88
N MET A 313 -45.65 21.42 -17.79
CA MET A 313 -46.78 22.30 -18.03
C MET A 313 -47.05 22.41 -19.53
N GLN A 314 -48.31 22.24 -19.94
CA GLN A 314 -48.74 22.36 -21.32
C GLN A 314 -50.02 23.21 -21.38
N TYR A 315 -50.03 24.24 -22.22
CA TYR A 315 -51.18 25.12 -22.41
C TYR A 315 -51.68 25.08 -23.85
N LEU A 316 -52.98 24.83 -24.04
CA LEU A 316 -53.66 24.82 -25.32
C LEU A 316 -54.30 26.20 -25.58
N PHE A 317 -53.71 26.95 -26.52
CA PHE A 317 -54.16 28.29 -26.87
C PHE A 317 -55.48 28.30 -27.69
N ASN A 318 -55.75 27.28 -28.52
CA ASN A 318 -57.03 27.14 -29.25
C ASN A 318 -57.25 25.71 -29.80
N GLU A 319 -58.51 25.28 -30.00
CA GLU A 319 -58.87 23.89 -30.40
C GLU A 319 -58.40 23.46 -31.82
N LYS A 320 -57.69 24.32 -32.56
CA LYS A 320 -57.36 24.10 -33.99
C LYS A 320 -55.87 24.18 -34.36
N LEU A 321 -54.95 24.36 -33.42
CA LEU A 321 -53.52 24.27 -33.70
C LEU A 321 -52.77 23.66 -32.51
N SER A 322 -52.11 22.52 -32.74
CA SER A 322 -51.12 21.93 -31.84
C SER A 322 -49.71 22.13 -32.41
N PHE A 323 -48.78 22.54 -31.55
CA PHE A 323 -47.33 22.37 -31.72
C PHE A 323 -46.79 21.69 -30.47
#